data_AF-A0A848XM39-F1
#
_entry.id   AF-A0A848XM39-F1
#
_cell.length_a   1.000
_cell.length_b   1.000
_cell.length_c   1.000
_cell.angle_alpha   90.00
_cell.angle_beta   90.00
_cell.angle_gamma   90.00
#
_symmetry.space_group_name_H-M   'P 1'
#
loop_
_entity.id
_entity.type
_entity.pdbx_description
1 polymer ?
#
loop_
_entity_poly.entity_id
_entity_poly.type
_entity_poly.pdbx_seq_one_letter_code
_entity_poly.pdbx_strand_id
1 'polypeptide(L)'
;MAIPFARLGDRRRSKLAVSPLPASMPRSAPDAAAALVLVGACVLALFFAPLAAQETQAGGGLRVVILGTGTPNADPDRWGPSVAVLFGDRSYIVDAGPGVVRRAAAAAREHDEPSLQADRLGRVFLSHLHSDHTVGLPDLLLSPWVLDRPGPLRVTGPTGTSEMMEGIENAWRRDIDMRLYGLEPREANPDAFRAQTRETRGGVVLEEDGLTVTAIPV
;
A
#
# COMPACT_ATOMS: atom_id res chain seq x y z
N MET A 1 14.62 -33.42 -3.21
CA MET A 1 15.47 -33.47 -2.01
C MET A 1 14.93 -32.43 -1.04
N ALA A 2 14.12 -32.84 -0.07
CA ALA A 2 13.37 -31.95 0.81
C ALA A 2 13.71 -32.30 2.27
N ILE A 3 14.05 -31.29 3.07
CA ILE A 3 14.33 -31.42 4.51
C ILE A 3 13.08 -30.91 5.25
N PRO A 4 12.35 -31.74 6.00
CA PRO A 4 11.21 -31.28 6.78
C PRO A 4 11.65 -30.85 8.19
N PHE A 5 11.19 -29.69 8.63
CA PHE A 5 11.19 -29.30 10.04
C PHE A 5 9.78 -29.49 10.62
N ALA A 6 9.67 -30.31 11.67
CA ALA A 6 8.47 -30.43 12.49
C ALA A 6 8.68 -29.69 13.82
N ARG A 7 7.69 -28.90 14.26
CA ARG A 7 7.55 -28.48 15.66
C ARG A 7 6.16 -28.84 16.16
N LEU A 8 6.17 -29.51 17.30
CA LEU A 8 5.05 -29.97 18.11
C LEU A 8 4.64 -28.86 19.10
N GLY A 9 3.36 -28.73 19.44
CA GLY A 9 2.96 -27.97 20.63
C GLY A 9 1.50 -27.51 20.70
N ASP A 10 0.59 -28.45 20.94
CA ASP A 10 -0.76 -28.21 21.47
C ASP A 10 -0.74 -27.42 22.79
N ARG A 11 -1.73 -26.54 23.01
CA ARG A 11 -2.42 -26.41 24.32
C ARG A 11 -3.67 -25.51 24.28
N ARG A 12 -4.80 -26.20 24.45
CA ARG A 12 -5.92 -25.94 25.41
C ARG A 12 -6.94 -24.81 25.17
N ARG A 13 -8.19 -25.28 25.05
CA ARG A 13 -9.48 -24.60 25.25
C ARG A 13 -9.80 -24.40 26.75
N SER A 14 -10.49 -23.30 27.07
CA SER A 14 -11.35 -23.16 28.28
C SER A 14 -12.55 -22.28 27.88
N LYS A 15 -13.73 -22.88 27.65
CA LYS A 15 -14.89 -23.11 28.55
C LYS A 15 -15.53 -21.83 29.12
N LEU A 16 -16.69 -21.51 28.54
CA LEU A 16 -17.74 -20.61 29.02
C LEU A 16 -18.21 -20.97 30.44
N ALA A 17 -18.56 -19.94 31.22
CA ALA A 17 -19.45 -20.05 32.37
C ALA A 17 -20.58 -19.03 32.24
N VAL A 18 -21.81 -19.55 32.23
CA VAL A 18 -23.09 -18.84 32.22
C VAL A 18 -23.50 -18.61 33.68
N SER A 19 -24.01 -17.41 33.99
CA SER A 19 -24.55 -17.07 35.31
C SER A 19 -26.07 -16.83 35.22
N PRO A 20 -26.91 -17.36 36.13
CA PRO A 20 -28.36 -17.15 36.10
C PRO A 20 -28.77 -15.89 36.90
N LEU A 21 -29.75 -15.15 36.37
CA LEU A 21 -30.47 -14.09 37.07
C LEU A 21 -31.73 -14.67 37.74
N PRO A 22 -32.08 -14.25 38.97
CA PRO A 22 -33.39 -14.51 39.55
C PRO A 22 -34.39 -13.38 39.24
N ALA A 23 -35.66 -13.77 39.17
CA ALA A 23 -36.81 -12.90 38.94
C ALA A 23 -37.32 -12.24 40.24
N SER A 24 -37.87 -11.03 40.14
CA SER A 24 -39.25 -10.69 40.55
C SER A 24 -39.48 -9.16 40.61
N MET A 25 -40.61 -8.71 40.06
CA MET A 25 -41.19 -7.38 40.28
C MET A 25 -42.05 -7.37 41.55
N PRO A 26 -42.42 -6.17 42.06
CA PRO A 26 -43.79 -5.75 41.81
C PRO A 26 -44.00 -4.26 41.44
N ARG A 27 -45.23 -4.01 40.97
CA ARG A 27 -45.83 -2.80 40.40
C ARG A 27 -46.12 -1.70 41.44
N SER A 28 -46.11 -0.45 40.97
CA SER A 28 -47.24 0.49 41.15
C SER A 28 -46.98 1.81 40.38
N ALA A 29 -47.89 2.17 39.48
CA ALA A 29 -48.00 3.53 38.90
C ALA A 29 -48.67 4.49 39.89
N PRO A 30 -48.61 5.81 39.65
CA PRO A 30 -49.80 6.43 39.06
C PRO A 30 -49.55 7.52 37.99
N ASP A 31 -50.50 7.56 37.05
CA ASP A 31 -51.22 8.69 36.43
C ASP A 31 -50.50 9.93 35.87
N ALA A 32 -50.44 9.91 34.53
CA ALA A 32 -51.09 10.83 33.58
C ALA A 32 -50.96 12.36 33.70
N ALA A 33 -50.77 12.93 32.50
CA ALA A 33 -51.11 14.29 32.04
C ALA A 33 -50.05 15.38 32.21
N ALA A 34 -49.27 15.60 31.15
CA ALA A 34 -49.08 16.94 30.55
C ALA A 34 -48.34 16.84 29.21
N ALA A 35 -48.76 17.69 28.27
CA ALA A 35 -48.01 18.17 27.10
C ALA A 35 -47.92 17.29 25.84
N LEU A 36 -49.09 16.97 25.28
CA LEU A 36 -49.30 17.04 23.83
C LEU A 36 -49.35 18.52 23.43
N VAL A 37 -48.26 19.11 22.94
CA VAL A 37 -48.17 20.22 21.93
C VAL A 37 -46.67 20.52 21.75
N LEU A 38 -46.03 19.88 20.75
CA LEU A 38 -44.81 20.36 20.04
C LEU A 38 -44.21 19.30 19.09
N VAL A 39 -44.94 18.24 18.71
CA VAL A 39 -44.42 17.17 17.84
C VAL A 39 -44.37 17.59 16.34
N GLY A 40 -44.98 18.70 15.94
CA GLY A 40 -45.18 19.03 14.52
C GLY A 40 -44.09 19.82 13.80
N ALA A 41 -43.26 20.61 14.50
CA ALA A 41 -42.33 21.55 13.85
C ALA A 41 -40.84 21.16 13.93
N CYS A 42 -40.46 20.31 14.89
CA CYS A 42 -39.06 19.88 15.05
C CYS A 42 -38.67 18.69 14.16
N VAL A 43 -39.63 17.93 13.63
CA VAL A 43 -39.32 16.72 12.83
C VAL A 43 -38.95 17.08 11.38
N LEU A 44 -39.40 18.22 10.84
CA LEU A 44 -39.07 18.62 9.47
C LEU A 44 -37.69 19.30 9.33
N ALA A 45 -37.15 19.86 10.43
CA ALA A 45 -35.82 20.48 10.43
C ALA A 45 -34.67 19.47 10.59
N LEU A 46 -34.96 18.20 10.91
CA LEU A 46 -33.97 17.15 11.09
C LEU A 46 -33.58 16.41 9.80
N PHE A 47 -34.28 16.66 8.68
CA PHE A 47 -33.97 16.05 7.38
C PHE A 47 -33.16 16.93 6.43
N PHE A 48 -32.88 18.19 6.82
CA PHE A 48 -31.98 19.10 6.11
C PHE A 48 -30.84 19.52 7.04
N ALA A 49 -30.18 18.56 7.68
CA ALA A 49 -28.78 18.79 7.98
C ALA A 49 -28.08 18.96 6.63
N PRO A 50 -27.37 20.08 6.35
CA PRO A 50 -26.54 20.12 5.18
C PRO A 50 -25.59 18.92 5.32
N LEU A 51 -25.52 18.10 4.27
CA LEU A 51 -24.42 17.18 4.11
C LEU A 51 -23.21 18.09 4.00
N ALA A 52 -22.63 18.45 5.15
CA ALA A 52 -21.34 19.08 5.21
C ALA A 52 -20.46 18.08 4.47
N ALA A 53 -20.06 18.43 3.25
CA ALA A 53 -18.98 17.74 2.59
C ALA A 53 -17.87 17.73 3.64
N GLN A 54 -17.58 16.55 4.18
CA GLN A 54 -16.32 16.36 4.87
C GLN A 54 -15.31 16.66 3.78
N GLU A 55 -14.76 17.88 3.76
CA GLU A 55 -13.47 18.11 3.16
C GLU A 55 -12.59 17.08 3.84
N THR A 56 -12.27 16.01 3.11
CA THR A 56 -11.15 15.17 3.46
C THR A 56 -9.99 16.14 3.51
N GLN A 57 -9.59 16.55 4.72
CA GLN A 57 -8.35 17.28 4.86
C GLN A 57 -7.31 16.41 4.20
N ALA A 58 -6.73 16.90 3.10
CA ALA A 58 -5.48 16.40 2.55
C ALA A 58 -4.39 16.73 3.58
N GLY A 59 -4.48 16.09 4.75
CA GLY A 59 -3.74 16.38 5.96
C GLY A 59 -2.73 15.27 6.29
N GLY A 60 -2.37 14.46 5.31
CA GLY A 60 -1.23 13.57 5.42
C GLY A 60 0.04 14.40 5.24
N GLY A 61 0.66 14.83 6.33
CA GLY A 61 1.96 15.51 6.27
C GLY A 61 2.99 14.68 5.49
N LEU A 62 3.89 15.35 4.78
CA LEU A 62 4.95 14.69 4.01
C LEU A 62 5.86 13.90 4.96
N ARG A 63 5.99 12.60 4.74
CA ARG A 63 6.88 11.73 5.52
C ARG A 63 7.90 11.07 4.61
N VAL A 64 9.06 10.80 5.16
CA VAL A 64 10.15 10.10 4.46
C VAL A 64 10.51 8.86 5.26
N VAL A 65 10.58 7.72 4.59
CA VAL A 65 11.00 6.45 5.16
C VAL A 65 12.22 5.97 4.38
N ILE A 66 13.31 5.75 5.09
CA ILE A 66 14.53 5.20 4.49
C ILE A 66 14.41 3.68 4.45
N LEU A 67 14.24 3.13 3.25
CA LEU A 67 14.06 1.69 3.06
C LEU A 67 15.41 0.96 3.00
N GLY A 68 16.44 1.61 2.45
CA GLY A 68 17.80 1.10 2.42
C GLY A 68 18.84 2.18 2.14
N THR A 69 20.06 1.95 2.65
CA THR A 69 21.20 2.88 2.59
C THR A 69 22.49 2.18 2.17
N GLY A 70 22.37 1.04 1.49
CA GLY A 70 23.49 0.27 0.98
C GLY A 70 24.14 0.95 -0.22
N THR A 71 25.08 0.25 -0.83
CA THR A 71 25.79 0.67 -2.05
C THR A 71 25.90 -0.56 -2.98
N PRO A 72 26.68 -0.52 -4.08
CA PRO A 72 26.95 -1.73 -4.86
C PRO A 72 27.69 -2.82 -4.07
N ASN A 73 28.29 -2.47 -2.93
CA ASN A 73 28.97 -3.44 -2.07
C ASN A 73 27.96 -4.40 -1.43
N ALA A 74 28.28 -5.69 -1.42
CA ALA A 74 27.47 -6.74 -0.81
C ALA A 74 27.60 -6.76 0.74
N ASP A 75 27.24 -5.64 1.38
CA ASP A 75 27.18 -5.51 2.83
C ASP A 75 25.94 -6.25 3.37
N PRO A 76 26.11 -7.30 4.20
CA PRO A 76 24.99 -8.09 4.70
C PRO A 76 24.03 -7.30 5.62
N ASP A 77 24.47 -6.17 6.17
CA ASP A 77 23.70 -5.36 7.12
C ASP A 77 22.98 -4.17 6.44
N ARG A 78 23.18 -3.98 5.12
CA ARG A 78 22.59 -2.85 4.39
C ARG A 78 21.86 -3.27 3.11
N TRP A 79 20.58 -2.92 3.06
CA TRP A 79 19.75 -3.04 1.87
C TRP A 79 20.03 -1.92 0.87
N GLY A 80 19.80 -2.17 -0.41
CA GLY A 80 20.15 -1.24 -1.48
C GLY A 80 19.51 0.15 -1.34
N PRO A 81 20.09 1.19 -1.96
CA PRO A 81 19.54 2.54 -1.97
C PRO A 81 18.05 2.57 -2.31
N SER A 82 17.23 3.02 -1.36
CA SER A 82 15.81 3.28 -1.61
C SER A 82 15.19 4.14 -0.52
N VAL A 83 14.39 5.11 -0.93
CA VAL A 83 13.63 6.00 -0.05
C VAL A 83 12.16 5.97 -0.47
N ALA A 84 11.24 5.90 0.49
CA ALA A 84 9.83 6.14 0.24
C ALA A 84 9.43 7.51 0.78
N VAL A 85 8.79 8.30 -0.09
CA VAL A 85 8.12 9.54 0.29
C VAL A 85 6.63 9.25 0.38
N LEU A 86 6.02 9.57 1.51
CA LEU A 86 4.60 9.31 1.79
C LEU A 86 3.86 10.63 1.79
N PHE A 87 2.75 10.67 1.07
CA PHE A 87 1.87 11.83 1.00
C PHE A 87 0.44 11.36 0.80
N GLY A 88 -0.47 11.74 1.70
CA GLY A 88 -1.80 11.17 1.76
C GLY A 88 -1.77 9.65 2.03
N ASP A 89 -2.44 8.87 1.19
CA ASP A 89 -2.51 7.40 1.25
C ASP A 89 -1.59 6.71 0.21
N ARG A 90 -0.63 7.46 -0.34
CA ARG A 90 0.27 7.03 -1.41
C ARG A 90 1.72 7.03 -0.95
N SER A 91 2.47 6.06 -1.47
CA SER A 91 3.93 6.03 -1.39
C SER A 91 4.56 6.30 -2.76
N TYR A 92 5.65 7.05 -2.76
CA TYR A 92 6.47 7.36 -3.93
C TYR A 92 7.89 6.84 -3.66
N ILE A 93 8.34 5.86 -4.43
CA ILE A 93 9.66 5.26 -4.23
C ILE A 93 10.69 6.06 -5.03
N VAL A 94 11.82 6.39 -4.39
CA VAL A 94 13.01 6.95 -5.03
C VAL A 94 14.11 5.91 -4.95
N ASP A 95 14.55 5.46 -6.11
CA ASP A 95 15.46 4.35 -6.36
C ASP A 95 14.97 2.98 -5.84
N ALA A 96 15.35 1.96 -6.60
CA ALA A 96 14.91 0.58 -6.43
C ALA A 96 16.11 -0.33 -6.20
N GLY A 97 16.84 -0.11 -5.10
CA GLY A 97 17.92 -1.01 -4.72
C GLY A 97 17.46 -2.38 -4.24
N PRO A 98 18.38 -3.36 -4.15
CA PRO A 98 18.08 -4.71 -3.67
C PRO A 98 17.27 -4.73 -2.36
N GLY A 99 16.13 -5.44 -2.38
CA GLY A 99 15.27 -5.66 -1.22
C GLY A 99 14.20 -4.59 -0.97
N VAL A 100 14.03 -3.61 -1.87
CA VAL A 100 13.05 -2.51 -1.73
C VAL A 100 11.64 -2.96 -1.33
N VAL A 101 11.07 -4.01 -1.96
CA VAL A 101 9.70 -4.49 -1.64
C VAL A 101 9.63 -5.06 -0.23
N ARG A 102 10.62 -5.85 0.17
CA ARG A 102 10.70 -6.45 1.51
C ARG A 102 10.87 -5.38 2.59
N ARG A 103 11.65 -4.34 2.31
CA ARG A 103 11.87 -3.22 3.23
C ARG A 103 10.63 -2.34 3.35
N ALA A 104 9.94 -2.06 2.25
CA ALA A 104 8.66 -1.37 2.28
C ALA A 104 7.61 -2.17 3.08
N ALA A 105 7.47 -3.47 2.82
CA ALA A 105 6.53 -4.33 3.55
C ALA A 105 6.87 -4.46 5.05
N ALA A 106 8.16 -4.46 5.41
CA ALA A 106 8.59 -4.42 6.81
C ALA A 106 8.20 -3.08 7.46
N ALA A 107 8.51 -1.95 6.82
CA ALA A 107 8.14 -0.62 7.29
C ALA A 107 6.62 -0.45 7.41
N ALA A 108 5.83 -1.00 6.47
CA ALA A 108 4.37 -1.02 6.56
C ALA A 108 3.87 -1.69 7.84
N ARG A 109 4.48 -2.81 8.24
CA ARG A 109 4.14 -3.53 9.47
C ARG A 109 4.64 -2.83 10.72
N GLU A 110 5.89 -2.37 10.71
CA GLU A 110 6.56 -1.77 11.87
C GLU A 110 5.98 -0.40 12.24
N HIS A 111 5.48 0.34 11.24
CA HIS A 111 4.99 1.70 11.42
C HIS A 111 3.49 1.86 11.21
N ASP A 112 2.75 0.74 11.06
CA ASP A 112 1.33 0.74 10.71
C ASP A 112 1.03 1.69 9.53
N GLU A 113 1.78 1.50 8.45
CA GLU A 113 1.78 2.37 7.28
C GLU A 113 1.23 1.62 6.05
N PRO A 114 -0.10 1.65 5.82
CA PRO A 114 -0.71 0.92 4.73
C PRO A 114 -0.15 1.32 3.36
N SER A 115 0.24 2.59 3.16
CA SER A 115 0.74 3.06 1.86
C SER A 115 2.02 2.34 1.39
N LEU A 116 2.75 1.69 2.30
CA LEU A 116 3.96 0.91 2.04
C LEU A 116 3.69 -0.59 1.85
N GLN A 117 2.43 -1.05 1.91
CA GLN A 117 2.09 -2.42 1.56
C GLN A 117 2.50 -2.72 0.11
N ALA A 118 2.96 -3.95 -0.13
CA ALA A 118 3.63 -4.31 -1.38
C ALA A 118 2.74 -4.07 -2.62
N ASP A 119 1.45 -4.39 -2.53
CA ASP A 119 0.43 -4.18 -3.57
C ASP A 119 0.11 -2.69 -3.84
N ARG A 120 0.48 -1.79 -2.93
CA ARG A 120 0.33 -0.34 -3.10
C ARG A 120 1.56 0.34 -3.71
N LEU A 121 2.67 -0.39 -3.90
CA LEU A 121 3.87 0.11 -4.54
C LEU A 121 3.70 0.21 -6.06
N GLY A 122 3.25 1.38 -6.51
CA GLY A 122 2.89 1.62 -7.93
C GLY A 122 3.71 2.69 -8.66
N ARG A 123 4.56 3.46 -7.96
CA ARG A 123 5.29 4.57 -8.57
C ARG A 123 6.71 4.66 -8.05
N VAL A 124 7.67 4.69 -8.98
CA VAL A 124 9.10 4.78 -8.70
C VAL A 124 9.75 5.87 -9.56
N PHE A 125 10.65 6.62 -8.93
CA PHE A 125 11.53 7.59 -9.55
C PHE A 125 12.97 7.08 -9.46
N LEU A 126 13.67 7.03 -10.59
CA LEU A 126 15.07 6.63 -10.66
C LEU A 126 15.94 7.87 -10.77
N SER A 127 16.93 7.98 -9.88
CA SER A 127 17.95 9.01 -9.95
C SER A 127 18.89 8.77 -11.13
N HIS A 128 19.33 7.53 -11.32
CA HIS A 128 20.18 7.07 -12.42
C HIS A 128 20.08 5.55 -12.61
N LEU A 129 20.79 5.00 -13.60
CA LEU A 129 20.64 3.61 -14.04
C LEU A 129 21.77 2.68 -13.58
N HIS A 130 22.41 2.97 -12.43
CA HIS A 130 23.35 2.01 -11.84
C HIS A 130 22.60 0.85 -11.19
N SER A 131 23.27 -0.31 -11.12
CA SER A 131 22.68 -1.56 -10.65
C SER A 131 22.16 -1.44 -9.22
N ASP A 132 22.92 -0.87 -8.29
CA ASP A 132 22.52 -0.72 -6.89
C ASP A 132 21.24 0.12 -6.70
N HIS A 133 20.85 0.93 -7.68
CA HIS A 133 19.59 1.68 -7.69
C HIS A 133 18.47 1.01 -8.50
N THR A 134 18.76 -0.08 -9.22
CA THR A 134 17.84 -0.65 -10.22
C THR A 134 17.63 -2.17 -10.13
N VAL A 135 18.48 -2.95 -9.44
CA VAL A 135 18.29 -4.41 -9.34
C VAL A 135 16.99 -4.79 -8.59
N GLY A 136 16.40 -3.87 -7.83
CA GLY A 136 15.08 -4.03 -7.21
C GLY A 136 13.89 -3.80 -8.15
N LEU A 137 14.10 -3.30 -9.38
CA LEU A 137 13.02 -3.06 -10.34
C LEU A 137 12.25 -4.33 -10.74
N PRO A 138 12.87 -5.49 -11.00
CA PRO A 138 12.12 -6.73 -11.23
C PRO A 138 11.26 -7.15 -10.02
N ASP A 139 11.76 -6.93 -8.80
CA ASP A 139 10.99 -7.22 -7.57
C ASP A 139 9.78 -6.27 -7.44
N LEU A 140 9.97 -4.97 -7.69
CA LEU A 140 8.88 -3.99 -7.76
C LEU A 140 7.90 -4.28 -8.88
N LEU A 141 8.34 -4.83 -10.01
CA LEU A 141 7.47 -5.13 -11.13
C LEU A 141 6.56 -6.32 -10.82
N LEU A 142 7.15 -7.41 -10.30
CA LEU A 142 6.50 -8.72 -10.22
C LEU A 142 5.87 -9.00 -8.86
N SER A 143 6.55 -8.72 -7.74
CA SER A 143 6.04 -9.09 -6.41
C SER A 143 4.74 -8.36 -6.05
N PRO A 144 4.62 -7.03 -6.22
CA PRO A 144 3.34 -6.33 -6.08
C PRO A 144 2.25 -6.85 -7.03
N TRP A 145 2.59 -7.26 -8.26
CA TRP A 145 1.61 -7.82 -9.20
C TRP A 145 1.07 -9.16 -8.71
N VAL A 146 1.92 -10.03 -8.18
CA VAL A 146 1.50 -11.29 -7.54
C VAL A 146 0.58 -11.04 -6.35
N LEU A 147 0.74 -9.89 -5.68
CA LEU A 147 -0.07 -9.42 -4.56
C LEU A 147 -1.21 -8.49 -4.98
N ASP A 148 -1.61 -8.55 -6.25
CA ASP A 148 -2.77 -7.88 -6.80
C ASP A 148 -2.69 -6.34 -6.86
N ARG A 149 -1.49 -5.76 -7.07
CA ARG A 149 -1.34 -4.33 -7.41
C ARG A 149 -2.32 -3.94 -8.54
N PRO A 150 -3.14 -2.90 -8.39
CA PRO A 150 -4.27 -2.63 -9.29
C PRO A 150 -3.89 -2.17 -10.71
N GLY A 151 -2.62 -1.92 -10.99
CA GLY A 151 -2.17 -1.40 -12.28
C GLY A 151 -0.68 -1.58 -12.53
N PRO A 152 -0.18 -1.08 -13.68
CA PRO A 152 1.22 -1.19 -14.05
C PRO A 152 2.12 -0.40 -13.11
N LEU A 153 3.38 -0.79 -13.04
CA LEU A 153 4.41 -0.02 -12.34
C LEU A 153 4.74 1.24 -13.13
N ARG A 154 4.56 2.42 -12.54
CA ARG A 154 4.93 3.69 -13.17
C ARG A 154 6.38 4.03 -12.82
N VAL A 155 7.25 4.07 -13.82
CA VAL A 155 8.68 4.30 -13.65
C VAL A 155 9.04 5.60 -14.33
N THR A 156 9.59 6.56 -13.59
CA THR A 156 10.14 7.78 -14.17
C THR A 156 11.64 7.84 -13.91
N GLY A 157 12.44 8.07 -14.94
CA GLY A 157 13.90 8.06 -14.81
C GLY A 157 14.60 8.77 -15.97
N PRO A 158 15.93 8.71 -16.05
CA PRO A 158 16.69 9.29 -17.16
C PRO A 158 16.49 8.49 -18.46
N THR A 159 17.05 9.00 -19.56
CA THR A 159 17.15 8.27 -20.83
C THR A 159 17.69 6.85 -20.63
N GLY A 160 17.03 5.84 -21.22
CA GLY A 160 17.39 4.42 -21.08
C GLY A 160 16.54 3.67 -20.06
N THR A 161 15.67 4.37 -19.31
CA THR A 161 14.71 3.75 -18.38
C THR A 161 13.75 2.81 -19.12
N SER A 162 13.29 3.20 -20.31
CA SER A 162 12.33 2.39 -21.07
C SER A 162 12.95 1.10 -21.59
N GLU A 163 14.15 1.20 -22.16
CA GLU A 163 14.94 0.05 -22.63
C GLU A 163 15.23 -0.94 -21.48
N MET A 164 15.61 -0.42 -20.31
CA MET A 164 15.85 -1.25 -19.13
C MET A 164 14.59 -2.02 -18.69
N MET A 165 13.44 -1.34 -18.59
CA MET A 165 12.19 -1.99 -18.17
C MET A 165 11.69 -3.02 -19.18
N GLU A 166 11.83 -2.75 -20.48
CA GLU A 166 11.54 -3.74 -21.53
C GLU A 166 12.44 -4.98 -21.40
N GLY A 167 13.74 -4.78 -21.15
CA GLY A 167 14.68 -5.86 -20.89
C GLY A 167 14.31 -6.71 -19.67
N ILE A 168 13.86 -6.06 -18.58
CA ILE A 168 13.36 -6.73 -17.38
C ILE A 168 12.11 -7.56 -17.69
N GLU A 169 11.10 -6.99 -18.34
CA GLU A 169 9.89 -7.72 -18.72
C GLU A 169 10.22 -8.96 -19.58
N ASN A 170 11.12 -8.80 -20.55
CA ASN A 170 11.54 -9.89 -21.41
C ASN A 170 12.29 -11.00 -20.65
N ALA A 171 13.15 -10.63 -19.69
CA ALA A 171 13.89 -11.59 -18.87
C ALA A 171 12.96 -12.52 -18.05
N TRP A 172 11.79 -12.03 -17.63
CA TRP A 172 10.80 -12.80 -16.85
C TRP A 172 9.60 -13.31 -17.65
N ARG A 173 9.62 -13.23 -18.99
CA ARG A 173 8.48 -13.65 -19.83
C ARG A 173 7.92 -15.03 -19.49
N ARG A 174 8.78 -16.00 -19.17
CA ARG A 174 8.31 -17.36 -18.79
C ARG A 174 7.56 -17.42 -17.45
N ASP A 175 7.94 -16.60 -16.47
CA ASP A 175 7.17 -16.49 -15.22
C ASP A 175 5.85 -15.77 -15.47
N ILE A 176 5.89 -14.67 -16.23
CA ILE A 176 4.70 -13.90 -16.62
C ILE A 176 3.69 -14.79 -17.35
N ASP A 177 4.12 -15.58 -18.36
CA ASP A 177 3.24 -16.49 -19.10
C ASP A 177 2.58 -17.53 -18.17
N MET A 178 3.32 -18.07 -17.20
CA MET A 178 2.78 -19.00 -16.20
C MET A 178 1.75 -18.35 -15.28
N ARG A 179 1.91 -17.07 -14.97
CA ARG A 179 0.98 -16.28 -14.14
C ARG A 179 -0.22 -15.72 -14.89
N LEU A 180 -0.19 -15.75 -16.23
CA LEU A 180 -1.34 -15.36 -17.06
C LEU A 180 -2.14 -16.56 -17.53
N TYR A 181 -1.46 -17.63 -17.94
CA TYR A 181 -2.08 -18.75 -18.66
C TYR A 181 -1.85 -20.11 -17.99
N GLY A 182 -1.04 -20.15 -16.93
CA GLY A 182 -0.67 -21.37 -16.22
C GLY A 182 -1.56 -21.65 -15.01
N LEU A 183 -0.97 -22.33 -14.01
CA LEU A 183 -1.68 -22.84 -12.83
C LEU A 183 -1.88 -21.80 -11.72
N GLU A 184 -1.35 -20.58 -11.87
CA GLU A 184 -1.42 -19.51 -10.87
C GLU A 184 -1.95 -18.18 -11.47
N PRO A 185 -3.09 -18.19 -12.20
CA PRO A 185 -3.51 -17.06 -13.01
C PRO A 185 -3.79 -15.79 -12.18
N ARG A 186 -3.41 -14.62 -12.72
CA ARG A 186 -3.65 -13.27 -12.16
C ARG A 186 -4.77 -12.55 -12.92
N GLU A 187 -5.98 -13.08 -12.84
CA GLU A 187 -7.12 -12.62 -13.65
C GLU A 187 -7.64 -11.22 -13.26
N ALA A 188 -7.46 -10.80 -12.01
CA ALA A 188 -7.97 -9.51 -11.53
C ALA A 188 -7.23 -8.30 -12.16
N ASN A 189 -6.05 -8.53 -12.74
CA ASN A 189 -5.12 -7.49 -13.17
C ASN A 189 -4.04 -8.07 -14.11
N PRO A 190 -4.45 -8.52 -15.31
CA PRO A 190 -3.56 -9.21 -16.25
C PRO A 190 -2.47 -8.31 -16.84
N ASP A 191 -2.62 -6.98 -16.77
CA ASP A 191 -1.65 -6.02 -17.32
C ASP A 191 -0.74 -5.40 -16.26
N ALA A 192 -0.94 -5.70 -14.96
CA ALA A 192 -0.20 -5.05 -13.88
C ALA A 192 1.28 -5.47 -13.79
N PHE A 193 1.69 -6.51 -14.54
CA PHE A 193 3.11 -6.87 -14.72
C PHE A 193 3.88 -5.91 -15.63
N ARG A 194 3.18 -5.03 -16.37
CA ARG A 194 3.80 -4.07 -17.28
C ARG A 194 4.37 -2.87 -16.55
N ALA A 195 5.39 -2.27 -17.14
CA ALA A 195 5.88 -0.95 -16.78
C ALA A 195 5.28 0.14 -17.68
N GLN A 196 4.91 1.27 -17.08
CA GLN A 196 4.66 2.52 -17.78
C GLN A 196 5.82 3.46 -17.51
N THR A 197 6.65 3.71 -18.52
CA THR A 197 7.87 4.50 -18.36
C THR A 197 7.67 5.95 -18.80
N ARG A 198 8.35 6.88 -18.12
CA ARG A 198 8.53 8.27 -18.54
C ARG A 198 10.00 8.63 -18.40
N GLU A 199 10.63 8.98 -19.50
CA GLU A 199 12.00 9.49 -19.49
C GLU A 199 12.02 11.00 -19.29
N THR A 200 13.03 11.50 -18.58
CA THR A 200 13.21 12.92 -18.31
C THR A 200 14.68 13.32 -18.38
N ARG A 201 14.93 14.59 -18.70
CA ARG A 201 16.24 15.24 -18.53
C ARG A 201 16.21 16.29 -17.42
N GLY A 202 15.17 16.29 -16.59
CA GLY A 202 14.90 17.32 -15.58
C GLY A 202 13.53 17.99 -15.77
N GLY A 203 13.19 18.87 -14.82
CA GLY A 203 11.90 19.57 -14.78
C GLY A 203 10.82 18.80 -14.02
N VAL A 204 9.59 19.29 -14.10
CA VAL A 204 8.45 18.71 -13.37
C VAL A 204 8.07 17.35 -13.96
N VAL A 205 8.16 16.31 -13.13
CA VAL A 205 7.90 14.91 -13.49
C VAL A 205 6.62 14.35 -12.89
N LEU A 206 6.03 15.04 -11.91
CA LEU A 206 4.74 14.70 -11.34
C LEU A 206 4.05 15.97 -10.83
N GLU A 207 2.76 16.11 -11.11
CA GLU A 207 1.84 17.03 -10.43
C GLU A 207 0.53 16.27 -10.19
N GLU A 208 0.37 15.72 -8.99
CA GLU A 208 -0.79 14.90 -8.62
C GLU A 208 -1.16 15.16 -7.17
N ASP A 209 -2.46 15.30 -6.87
CA ASP A 209 -3.01 15.37 -5.51
C ASP A 209 -2.39 16.46 -4.59
N GLY A 210 -1.75 17.50 -5.14
CA GLY A 210 -1.05 18.54 -4.38
C GLY A 210 0.44 18.25 -4.12
N LEU A 211 0.98 17.16 -4.68
CA LEU A 211 2.40 16.84 -4.70
C LEU A 211 3.02 17.19 -6.06
N THR A 212 4.09 17.99 -6.04
CA THR A 212 4.95 18.25 -7.21
C THR A 212 6.29 17.55 -7.02
N VAL A 213 6.72 16.79 -8.03
CA VAL A 213 8.07 16.19 -8.07
C VAL A 213 8.84 16.82 -9.23
N THR A 214 10.01 17.37 -8.94
CA THR A 214 10.90 17.99 -9.94
C THR A 214 12.19 17.19 -10.00
N ALA A 215 12.51 16.66 -11.18
CA ALA A 215 13.81 16.06 -11.46
C ALA A 215 14.83 17.16 -11.75
N ILE A 216 16.02 17.03 -11.18
CA ILE A 216 17.14 17.97 -11.39
C ILE A 216 18.29 17.15 -11.99
N PRO A 217 18.93 17.60 -13.08
CA PRO A 217 20.13 16.98 -13.61
C PRO A 217 21.25 16.96 -12.56
N VAL A 218 21.96 15.85 -12.45
CA VAL A 218 23.15 15.67 -11.62
C VAL A 218 24.38 15.40 -12.46
#